data_AF-A0A2P6Q6M1-F1
#
_entry.id   AF-A0A2P6Q6M1-F1
#
_cell.length_a   1.000
_cell.length_b   1.000
_cell.length_c   1.000
_cell.angle_alpha   90.00
_cell.angle_beta   90.00
_cell.angle_gamma   90.00
#
_symmetry.space_group_name_H-M   'P 1'
#
loop_
_entity.id
_entity.type
_entity.pdbx_description
1 polymer ?
#
loop_
_entity_poly.entity_id
_entity_poly.type
_entity_poly.pdbx_seq_one_letter_code
_entity_poly.pdbx_strand_id
1 'polypeptide(L)'
;MPRVKKTTKGTNTVEVSFIGFFLGRSHKLVPLLTKRFPEFGLQSRDSIEMSWINSTVFWADFPLGTPTSVLLNRLKKAPEMFFKNKSDYVKEPIPKAAIETMWQMQLKIGKMAMQWNPYCGRMSEISESLTPFPHRAGNFFMISLRHYLGERNGHREVH
;
A
#
# COMPACT_ATOMS: atom_id res chain seq x y z
N MET A 1 -1.12 4.14 -1.06
CA MET A 1 0.18 4.12 -0.37
C MET A 1 0.83 5.50 -0.48
N PRO A 2 0.69 6.36 0.54
CA PRO A 2 1.40 7.63 0.61
C PRO A 2 2.92 7.46 0.81
N ARG A 3 3.74 8.17 0.02
CA ARG A 3 5.21 8.24 0.16
C ARG A 3 5.75 9.64 -0.21
N VAL A 4 6.93 10.00 0.27
CA VAL A 4 7.61 11.23 -0.18
C VAL A 4 8.28 10.98 -1.53
N LYS A 5 8.10 11.92 -2.46
CA LYS A 5 8.78 11.96 -3.76
C LYS A 5 9.45 13.31 -3.96
N LYS A 6 10.70 13.29 -4.45
CA LYS A 6 11.38 14.51 -4.91
C LYS A 6 10.83 14.91 -6.27
N THR A 7 10.43 16.17 -6.41
CA THR A 7 10.05 16.73 -7.72
C THR A 7 11.28 17.21 -8.48
N THR A 8 11.13 17.39 -9.79
CA THR A 8 12.16 17.97 -10.68
C THR A 8 12.55 19.41 -10.31
N LYS A 9 11.71 20.11 -9.53
CA LYS A 9 11.98 21.47 -9.03
C LYS A 9 12.70 21.48 -7.67
N GLY A 10 13.09 20.33 -7.14
CA GLY A 10 13.81 20.20 -5.86
C GLY A 10 12.93 20.23 -4.60
N THR A 11 11.62 20.48 -4.73
CA THR A 11 10.67 20.44 -3.61
C THR A 11 10.15 19.03 -3.36
N ASN A 12 10.06 18.61 -2.09
CA ASN A 12 9.45 17.34 -1.70
C ASN A 12 7.92 17.44 -1.75
N THR A 13 7.26 16.41 -2.25
CA THR A 13 5.79 16.28 -2.26
C THR A 13 5.36 14.90 -1.77
N VAL A 14 4.15 14.79 -1.21
CA VAL A 14 3.56 13.48 -0.93
C VAL A 14 2.90 12.94 -2.20
N GLU A 15 3.32 11.75 -2.62
CA GLU A 15 2.67 10.97 -3.68
C GLU A 15 1.77 9.93 -3.03
N VAL A 16 0.51 9.84 -3.47
CA VAL A 16 -0.44 8.81 -3.03
C VAL A 16 -0.77 7.90 -4.22
N SER A 17 -0.37 6.64 -4.14
CA SER A 17 -0.71 5.63 -5.15
C SER A 17 -1.86 4.74 -4.70
N PHE A 18 -2.86 4.53 -5.54
CA PHE A 18 -3.92 3.54 -5.30
C PHE A 18 -3.64 2.33 -6.17
N ILE A 19 -3.42 1.18 -5.55
CA ILE A 19 -3.17 -0.09 -6.23
C ILE A 19 -4.25 -1.04 -5.76
N GLY A 20 -4.97 -1.63 -6.71
CA GLY A 20 -6.12 -2.49 -6.44
C GLY A 20 -6.00 -3.82 -7.16
N PHE A 21 -6.70 -4.82 -6.63
CA PHE A 21 -6.84 -6.12 -7.26
C PHE A 21 -8.33 -6.45 -7.39
N PHE A 22 -8.76 -6.76 -8.61
CA PHE A 22 -10.14 -7.07 -8.91
C PHE A 22 -10.24 -8.47 -9.50
N LEU A 23 -11.04 -9.33 -8.86
CA LEU A 23 -11.35 -10.68 -9.34
C LEU A 23 -12.39 -10.62 -10.46
N GLY A 24 -11.97 -10.14 -11.62
CA GLY A 24 -12.82 -9.98 -12.78
C GLY A 24 -12.12 -9.24 -13.92
N ARG A 25 -12.90 -8.85 -14.93
CA ARG A 25 -12.41 -8.11 -16.10
C ARG A 25 -12.54 -6.61 -15.89
N SER A 26 -11.65 -5.85 -16.51
CA SER A 26 -11.60 -4.38 -16.46
C SER A 26 -12.91 -3.73 -16.94
N HIS A 27 -13.58 -4.31 -17.95
CA HIS A 27 -14.88 -3.81 -18.43
C HIS A 27 -16.01 -3.90 -17.38
N LYS A 28 -15.86 -4.72 -16.33
CA LYS A 28 -16.77 -4.76 -15.17
C LYS A 28 -16.29 -3.85 -14.04
N LEU A 29 -14.97 -3.76 -13.86
CA LEU A 29 -14.35 -2.91 -12.83
C LEU A 29 -14.63 -1.43 -13.05
N VAL A 30 -14.41 -0.94 -14.28
CA VAL A 30 -14.52 0.49 -14.59
C VAL A 30 -15.95 1.00 -14.31
N PRO A 31 -17.04 0.41 -14.87
CA PRO A 31 -18.39 0.86 -14.57
C PRO A 31 -18.76 0.74 -13.07
N LEU A 32 -18.27 -0.29 -12.39
CA LEU A 32 -18.50 -0.48 -10.96
C LEU A 32 -17.91 0.67 -10.15
N LEU A 33 -16.66 1.04 -10.40
CA LEU A 33 -16.01 2.16 -9.70
C LEU A 33 -16.58 3.50 -10.12
N THR A 34 -16.91 3.71 -11.40
CA THR A 34 -17.63 4.93 -11.82
C THR A 34 -18.94 5.11 -11.05
N LYS A 35 -19.66 4.02 -10.77
CA LYS A 35 -20.92 4.08 -10.00
C LYS A 35 -20.73 4.27 -8.50
N ARG A 36 -19.70 3.66 -7.91
CA ARG A 36 -19.54 3.57 -6.44
C ARG A 36 -18.50 4.54 -5.86
N PHE A 37 -17.56 4.97 -6.67
CA PHE A 37 -16.46 5.85 -6.27
C PHE A 37 -15.99 6.69 -7.49
N PRO A 38 -16.87 7.56 -8.04
CA PRO A 38 -16.59 8.32 -9.26
C PRO A 38 -15.37 9.23 -9.13
N GLU A 39 -15.08 9.73 -7.93
CA GLU A 39 -13.94 10.61 -7.63
C GLU A 39 -12.59 9.95 -7.92
N PHE A 40 -12.54 8.62 -7.95
CA PHE A 40 -11.31 7.89 -8.29
C PHE A 40 -10.93 8.01 -9.77
N GLY A 41 -11.91 8.22 -10.66
CA GLY A 41 -11.65 8.52 -12.08
C GLY A 41 -10.93 7.41 -12.86
N LEU A 42 -10.99 6.15 -12.41
CA LEU A 42 -10.31 5.02 -13.07
C LEU A 42 -10.76 4.88 -14.53
N GLN A 43 -9.78 4.76 -15.44
CA GLN A 43 -10.04 4.49 -16.85
C GLN A 43 -9.58 3.07 -17.22
N SER A 44 -10.11 2.53 -18.31
CA SER A 44 -9.73 1.18 -18.79
C SER A 44 -8.23 1.05 -19.04
N ARG A 45 -7.56 2.13 -19.48
CA ARG A 45 -6.11 2.16 -19.73
C ARG A 45 -5.25 2.03 -18.47
N ASP A 46 -5.82 2.29 -17.30
CA ASP A 46 -5.13 2.19 -16.02
C ASP A 46 -5.19 0.76 -15.45
N SER A 47 -5.96 -0.13 -16.09
CA SER A 47 -6.13 -1.53 -15.69
C SER A 47 -5.20 -2.44 -16.49
N ILE A 48 -4.52 -3.36 -15.81
CA ILE A 48 -3.70 -4.39 -16.43
C ILE A 48 -4.34 -5.74 -16.13
N GLU A 49 -4.93 -6.38 -17.15
CA GLU A 49 -5.51 -7.71 -16.99
C GLU A 49 -4.43 -8.79 -17.07
N MET A 50 -4.44 -9.71 -16.11
CA MET A 50 -3.52 -10.83 -16.05
C MET A 50 -4.14 -12.01 -15.29
N SER A 51 -3.54 -13.19 -15.38
CA SER A 51 -3.91 -14.33 -14.54
C SER A 51 -3.64 -14.03 -13.07
N TRP A 52 -4.32 -14.74 -12.16
CA TRP A 52 -4.10 -14.59 -10.72
C TRP A 52 -2.62 -14.80 -10.34
N ILE A 53 -1.96 -15.82 -10.89
CA ILE A 53 -0.55 -16.09 -10.59
C ILE A 53 0.40 -15.00 -11.13
N ASN A 54 0.09 -14.37 -12.26
CA ASN A 54 0.90 -13.24 -12.74
C ASN A 54 0.69 -12.00 -11.87
N SER A 55 -0.48 -11.84 -11.25
CA SER A 55 -0.71 -10.76 -10.29
C SER A 55 0.16 -10.88 -9.06
N THR A 56 0.51 -12.10 -8.60
CA THR A 56 1.41 -12.27 -7.45
C THR A 56 2.83 -11.81 -7.77
N VAL A 57 3.28 -12.00 -9.02
CA VAL A 57 4.55 -11.48 -9.53
C VAL A 57 4.54 -9.94 -9.55
N PHE A 58 3.45 -9.33 -10.01
CA PHE A 58 3.26 -7.88 -9.97
C PHE A 58 3.28 -7.33 -8.53
N TRP A 59 2.55 -7.94 -7.61
CA TRP A 59 2.51 -7.53 -6.19
C TRP A 59 3.83 -7.74 -5.45
N ALA A 60 4.71 -8.58 -5.98
CA ALA A 60 6.08 -8.77 -5.49
C ALA A 60 7.09 -7.78 -6.12
N ASP A 61 6.60 -6.71 -6.74
CA ASP A 61 7.38 -5.62 -7.38
C ASP A 61 8.33 -6.10 -8.48
N PHE A 62 8.02 -7.20 -9.16
CA PHE A 62 8.75 -7.60 -10.37
C PHE A 62 8.23 -6.87 -11.62
N PRO A 63 9.08 -6.64 -12.63
CA PRO A 63 8.65 -6.11 -13.91
C PRO A 63 7.53 -6.95 -14.53
N LEU A 64 6.59 -6.29 -15.19
CA LEU A 64 5.52 -6.97 -15.94
C LEU A 64 6.12 -7.90 -16.99
N GLY A 65 5.56 -9.11 -17.09
CA GLY A 65 6.06 -10.16 -17.99
C GLY A 65 7.14 -11.05 -17.40
N THR A 66 7.63 -10.79 -16.18
CA THR A 66 8.57 -11.69 -15.49
C THR A 66 7.96 -13.10 -15.34
N PRO A 67 8.69 -14.19 -15.68
CA PRO A 67 8.20 -15.56 -15.51
C PRO A 67 7.87 -15.90 -14.06
N THR A 68 6.78 -16.64 -13.84
CA THR A 68 6.31 -17.04 -12.49
C THR A 68 7.29 -17.92 -11.72
N SER A 69 8.22 -18.59 -12.42
CA SER A 69 9.31 -19.37 -11.79
C SER A 69 10.18 -18.53 -10.86
N VAL A 70 10.19 -17.20 -11.02
CA VAL A 70 10.89 -16.28 -10.12
C VAL A 70 10.39 -16.37 -8.67
N LEU A 71 9.14 -16.77 -8.47
CA LEU A 71 8.54 -16.95 -7.14
C LEU A 71 9.15 -18.13 -6.38
N LEU A 72 9.85 -19.05 -7.07
CA LEU A 72 10.58 -20.15 -6.43
C LEU A 72 11.93 -19.70 -5.85
N ASN A 73 12.41 -18.50 -6.20
CA ASN A 73 13.69 -17.99 -5.73
C ASN A 73 13.57 -17.40 -4.31
N ARG A 74 14.00 -18.16 -3.30
CA ARG A 74 14.02 -17.75 -1.89
C ARG A 74 15.11 -16.73 -1.54
N LEU A 75 16.10 -16.53 -2.42
CA LEU A 75 17.37 -15.84 -2.12
C LEU A 75 17.46 -14.41 -2.64
N LYS A 76 16.33 -13.73 -2.88
CA LYS A 76 16.37 -12.26 -2.96
C LYS A 76 16.89 -11.79 -1.61
N LYS A 77 18.19 -11.46 -1.53
CA LYS A 77 18.81 -10.78 -0.39
C LYS A 77 17.82 -9.68 0.00
N ALA A 78 17.23 -9.80 1.18
CA ALA A 78 16.38 -8.73 1.68
C ALA A 78 17.17 -7.44 1.49
N PRO A 79 16.57 -6.39 0.89
CA PRO A 79 17.29 -5.14 0.72
C PRO A 79 17.91 -4.78 2.06
N GLU A 80 19.18 -4.36 2.05
CA GLU A 80 19.96 -4.03 3.25
C GLU A 80 19.46 -2.74 3.92
N MET A 81 18.14 -2.56 3.98
CA MET A 81 17.46 -1.37 4.39
C MET A 81 16.81 -1.64 5.74
N PHE A 82 17.36 -1.00 6.76
CA PHE A 82 16.80 -1.05 8.10
C PHE A 82 15.53 -0.20 8.14
N PHE A 83 14.48 -0.72 8.75
CA PHE A 83 13.24 0.02 8.92
C PHE A 83 12.58 -0.29 10.26
N LYS A 84 11.81 0.68 10.76
CA LYS A 84 10.87 0.48 11.86
C LYS A 84 9.46 0.58 11.30
N ASN A 85 8.64 -0.43 11.61
CA ASN A 85 7.22 -0.42 11.30
C ASN A 85 6.39 -0.28 12.58
N LYS A 86 5.28 0.43 12.47
CA LYS A 86 4.13 0.36 13.38
C LYS A 86 2.86 0.20 12.55
N SER A 87 1.80 -0.30 13.16
CA SER A 87 0.49 -0.42 12.51
C SER A 87 -0.62 -0.18 13.51
N ASP A 88 -1.74 0.34 13.00
CA ASP A 88 -2.97 0.58 13.75
C ASP A 88 -4.19 0.16 12.93
N TYR A 89 -5.32 -0.01 13.60
CA TYR A 89 -6.61 -0.31 12.97
C TYR A 89 -7.55 0.87 13.13
N VAL A 90 -8.06 1.34 11.99
CA VAL A 90 -8.92 2.52 11.94
C VAL A 90 -10.37 2.06 11.94
N LYS A 91 -11.15 2.52 12.92
CA LYS A 91 -12.58 2.20 13.08
C LYS A 91 -13.52 3.32 12.62
N GLU A 92 -13.00 4.53 12.48
CA GLU A 92 -13.74 5.71 12.02
C GLU A 92 -12.92 6.50 10.98
N PRO A 93 -13.55 7.18 10.02
CA PRO A 93 -12.84 7.99 9.04
C PRO A 93 -11.90 9.01 9.68
N ILE A 94 -10.65 9.05 9.22
CA ILE A 94 -9.66 10.03 9.70
C ILE A 94 -10.07 11.43 9.21
N PRO A 95 -10.23 12.43 10.09
CA PRO A 95 -10.57 13.79 9.69
C PRO A 95 -9.55 14.39 8.72
N LYS A 96 -10.00 15.18 7.75
CA LYS A 96 -9.14 15.80 6.73
C LYS A 96 -7.92 16.52 7.34
N ALA A 97 -8.13 17.31 8.39
CA ALA A 97 -7.05 18.02 9.09
C ALA A 97 -5.99 17.08 9.69
N ALA A 98 -6.39 15.90 10.17
CA ALA A 98 -5.44 14.90 10.65
C ALA A 98 -4.64 14.29 9.50
N ILE A 99 -5.27 14.02 8.35
CA ILE A 99 -4.56 13.54 7.15
C ILE A 99 -3.56 14.62 6.65
N GLU A 100 -3.96 15.90 6.67
CA GLU A 100 -3.07 17.03 6.37
C GLU A 100 -1.85 17.07 7.28
N THR A 101 -2.07 16.88 8.59
CA THR A 101 -0.99 16.80 9.56
C THR A 101 -0.07 15.62 9.27
N MET A 102 -0.62 14.44 8.91
CA MET A 102 0.18 13.27 8.54
C MET A 102 1.05 13.53 7.30
N TRP A 103 0.54 14.25 6.29
CA TRP A 103 1.33 14.63 5.11
C TRP A 103 2.48 15.57 5.48
N GLN A 104 2.24 16.56 6.35
CA GLN A 104 3.30 17.46 6.83
C GLN A 104 4.38 16.70 7.61
N MET A 105 4.00 15.76 8.48
CA MET A 105 4.96 14.90 9.17
C MET A 105 5.78 14.06 8.19
N GLN A 106 5.12 13.50 7.17
CA GLN A 106 5.79 12.69 6.16
C GLN A 106 6.82 13.52 5.37
N LEU A 107 6.48 14.75 4.98
CA LEU A 107 7.39 15.68 4.31
C LEU A 107 8.58 16.06 5.21
N LYS A 108 8.35 16.27 6.51
CA LYS A 108 9.39 16.60 7.49
C LYS A 108 10.37 15.44 7.71
N ILE A 109 9.88 14.20 7.79
CA ILE A 109 10.71 13.00 8.03
C ILE A 109 11.41 12.53 6.75
N GLY A 110 10.77 12.67 5.58
CA GLY A 110 11.34 12.31 4.28
C GLY A 110 11.36 10.80 4.00
N LYS A 111 12.05 10.02 4.83
CA LYS A 111 12.27 8.56 4.64
C LYS A 111 11.12 7.73 5.22
N MET A 112 9.91 7.93 4.72
CA MET A 112 8.70 7.35 5.31
C MET A 112 7.66 6.92 4.25
N ALA A 113 7.06 5.76 4.46
CA ALA A 113 5.99 5.22 3.63
C ALA A 113 4.80 4.78 4.49
N MET A 114 3.59 4.89 3.92
CA MET A 114 2.36 4.45 4.55
C MET A 114 1.59 3.48 3.65
N GLN A 115 1.01 2.45 4.25
CA GLN A 115 0.11 1.49 3.59
C GLN A 115 -1.23 1.44 4.30
N TRP A 116 -2.31 1.54 3.54
CA TRP A 116 -3.67 1.59 4.06
C TRP A 116 -4.40 0.42 3.39
N ASN A 117 -4.68 -0.63 4.16
CA ASN A 117 -5.21 -1.90 3.65
C ASN A 117 -6.67 -2.03 4.10
N PRO A 118 -7.66 -2.03 3.20
CA PRO A 118 -9.07 -2.08 3.58
C PRO A 118 -9.43 -3.39 4.29
N TYR A 119 -10.16 -3.26 5.39
CA TYR A 119 -10.72 -4.36 6.17
C TYR A 119 -12.23 -4.27 5.99
N CYS A 120 -12.80 -5.23 5.27
CA CYS A 120 -14.23 -5.29 4.95
C CYS A 120 -14.54 -6.64 4.29
N GLY A 121 -15.77 -6.80 3.79
CA GLY A 121 -16.20 -7.99 3.06
C GLY A 121 -16.02 -9.23 3.92
N ARG A 122 -15.27 -10.21 3.42
CA ARG A 122 -15.08 -11.48 4.14
C ARG A 122 -14.49 -11.31 5.55
N MET A 123 -13.71 -10.26 5.80
CA MET A 123 -13.13 -10.01 7.13
C MET A 123 -14.18 -9.57 8.17
N SER A 124 -15.29 -8.95 7.74
CA SER A 124 -16.36 -8.49 8.63
C SER A 124 -17.38 -9.59 8.95
N GLU A 125 -17.43 -10.64 8.14
CA GLU A 125 -18.34 -11.78 8.34
C GLU A 125 -17.81 -12.81 9.36
N ILE A 126 -16.52 -12.73 9.71
CA ILE A 126 -15.84 -13.67 10.59
C ILE A 126 -15.89 -13.13 12.03
N SER A 127 -16.31 -13.98 12.99
CA SER A 127 -16.28 -13.63 14.41
C SER A 127 -14.86 -13.32 14.90
N GLU A 128 -14.72 -12.31 15.77
CA GLU A 128 -13.45 -11.93 16.40
C GLU A 128 -12.84 -13.06 17.24
N SER A 129 -13.69 -13.92 17.81
CA SER A 129 -13.26 -15.06 18.64
C SER A 129 -12.95 -16.33 17.86
N LEU A 130 -13.22 -16.37 16.54
CA LEU A 130 -13.03 -17.59 15.75
C LEU A 130 -11.54 -17.99 15.63
N THR A 131 -10.65 -17.01 15.71
CA THR A 131 -9.19 -17.19 15.63
C THR A 131 -8.50 -16.18 16.54
N PRO A 132 -7.23 -16.40 16.93
CA PRO A 132 -6.47 -15.40 17.70
C PRO A 132 -6.29 -14.03 17.02
N PHE A 133 -6.67 -13.87 15.75
CA PHE A 133 -6.66 -12.59 15.04
C PHE A 133 -8.04 -11.90 15.17
N PRO A 134 -8.18 -10.89 16.06
CA PRO A 134 -9.48 -10.35 16.44
C PRO A 134 -9.94 -9.19 15.55
N HIS A 135 -9.09 -8.66 14.67
CA HIS A 135 -9.41 -7.46 13.89
C HIS A 135 -10.36 -7.80 12.73
N ARG A 136 -11.66 -7.87 13.04
CA ARG A 136 -12.75 -8.24 12.13
C ARG A 136 -13.69 -7.07 11.89
N ALA A 137 -14.99 -7.26 12.11
CA ALA A 137 -16.03 -6.25 11.94
C ALA A 137 -15.69 -4.94 12.70
N GLY A 138 -16.12 -3.80 12.14
CA GLY A 138 -15.86 -2.47 12.70
C GLY A 138 -14.49 -1.87 12.40
N ASN A 139 -13.53 -2.62 11.85
CA ASN A 139 -12.27 -2.05 11.34
C ASN A 139 -12.43 -1.72 9.85
N PHE A 140 -12.22 -0.46 9.45
CA PHE A 140 -12.35 -0.01 8.06
C PHE A 140 -11.08 -0.32 7.26
N PHE A 141 -9.91 -0.13 7.86
CA PHE A 141 -8.62 -0.48 7.29
C PHE A 141 -7.55 -0.60 8.37
N MET A 142 -6.51 -1.37 8.06
CA MET A 142 -5.24 -1.35 8.78
C MET A 142 -4.31 -0.33 8.13
N ILE A 143 -3.74 0.56 8.93
CA ILE A 143 -2.67 1.46 8.51
C ILE A 143 -1.33 0.92 8.99
N SER A 144 -0.34 0.86 8.12
CA SER A 144 1.05 0.58 8.48
C SER A 144 1.94 1.76 8.12
N LEU A 145 2.75 2.17 9.08
CA LEU A 145 3.69 3.27 9.02
C LEU A 145 5.10 2.70 9.01
N ARG A 146 5.87 2.99 7.96
CA ARG A 146 7.25 2.52 7.79
C ARG A 146 8.21 3.69 7.75
N HIS A 147 9.18 3.70 8.65
CA HIS A 147 10.29 4.63 8.62
C HIS A 147 11.59 3.89 8.26
N TYR A 148 12.33 4.39 7.28
CA TYR A 148 13.59 3.80 6.83
C TYR A 148 14.78 4.46 7.54
N LEU A 149 15.60 3.64 8.18
CA LEU A 149 16.70 4.04 9.06
C LEU A 149 18.05 4.12 8.36
N GLY A 150 18.21 3.53 7.17
CA GLY A 150 19.45 3.58 6.38
C GLY A 150 19.79 2.27 5.68
N GLU A 151 20.85 2.31 4.87
CA GLU A 151 21.44 1.15 4.20
C GLU A 151 22.74 0.73 4.89
N ARG A 152 23.07 -0.57 4.87
CA ARG A 152 24.25 -1.13 5.58
C ARG A 152 25.61 -0.54 5.15
N ASN A 153 25.69 0.10 3.98
CA ASN A 153 26.93 0.68 3.43
C ASN A 153 26.99 2.23 3.45
N GLY A 154 26.05 2.90 4.14
CA GLY A 154 26.15 4.33 4.42
C GLY A 154 26.65 4.55 5.85
N HIS A 155 27.66 5.40 6.02
CA HIS A 155 28.23 5.81 7.30
C HIS A 155 27.18 5.90 8.42
N ARG A 156 27.52 5.36 9.60
CA ARG A 156 26.81 5.62 10.86
C ARG A 156 26.76 7.13 11.07
N GLU A 157 25.64 7.75 10.75
CA GLU A 157 25.27 9.02 11.39
C GLU A 157 24.79 8.66 12.79
N VAL A 158 25.72 8.81 13.74
CA VAL A 158 25.44 8.77 15.16
C VAL A 158 24.72 10.07 15.49
N HIS A 159 23.47 9.97 15.95
CA HIS A 159 22.85 11.01 16.76
C HIS A 159 23.13 10.71 18.22
#